data_AF-A0A0B1T5S2-F1
#
_entry.id   AF-A0A0B1T5S2-F1
#
_cell.length_a   1.000
_cell.length_b   1.000
_cell.length_c   1.000
_cell.angle_alpha   90.00
_cell.angle_beta   90.00
_cell.angle_gamma   90.00
#
_symmetry.space_group_name_H-M   'P 1'
#
loop_
_entity.id
_entity.type
_entity.pdbx_description
1 polymer ?
#
loop_
_entity_poly.entity_id
_entity_poly.type
_entity_poly.pdbx_seq_one_letter_code
_entity_poly.pdbx_strand_id
1 'polypeptide(L)'
;MNIEWTILISKCAEYDAHSFFIVHLFGRKTLFRPFFKPVCYHAAISHSASVHSAKNNIPIDNKYYLTNQLAKPLARIFEPILGDRAEKILIEGEHTRVRTVVQSKVGGLAAFTKKQVTCLGCKAVLKDQRRAVCDFCIKQGKLPEIYAQRVRNLNTVERHFSRLWTECQNCAKTMHDKVNCSARDCPIFYMREKVRNDLREAHAAIERF
;
A
#
# COMPACT_ATOMS: atom_id res chain seq x y z
N MET A 1 -24.35 -48.24 0.97
CA MET A 1 -25.24 -47.31 0.23
C MET A 1 -24.62 -45.94 0.36
N ASN A 2 -23.73 -45.51 -0.54
CA ASN A 2 -24.01 -44.84 -1.84
C ASN A 2 -25.13 -43.79 -1.66
N ILE A 3 -24.94 -42.49 -1.93
CA ILE A 3 -24.63 -41.88 -3.25
C ILE A 3 -23.96 -40.49 -3.09
N GLU A 4 -22.93 -40.26 -3.90
CA GLU A 4 -22.40 -39.05 -4.57
C GLU A 4 -22.64 -37.61 -4.06
N TRP A 5 -21.53 -36.86 -3.95
CA TRP A 5 -21.39 -35.50 -4.48
C TRP A 5 -20.02 -35.34 -5.15
N THR A 6 -20.01 -35.61 -6.45
CA THR A 6 -18.92 -35.27 -7.37
C THR A 6 -19.30 -33.94 -8.05
N ILE A 7 -18.29 -33.12 -8.37
CA ILE A 7 -18.27 -32.00 -9.36
C ILE A 7 -18.49 -30.57 -8.82
N LEU A 8 -17.37 -29.89 -8.55
CA LEU A 8 -16.96 -28.61 -9.17
C LEU A 8 -15.47 -28.40 -8.86
N ILE A 9 -14.56 -29.00 -9.63
CA ILE A 9 -13.97 -28.45 -10.87
C ILE A 9 -13.23 -27.10 -10.66
N SER A 10 -11.91 -27.23 -10.75
CA SER A 10 -10.94 -26.34 -11.41
C SER A 10 -10.41 -25.05 -10.74
N LYS A 11 -9.08 -25.10 -10.60
CA LYS A 11 -8.09 -24.07 -10.95
C LYS A 11 -7.98 -22.85 -10.02
N CYS A 12 -7.20 -23.03 -8.96
CA CYS A 12 -6.23 -22.02 -8.50
C CYS A 12 -4.82 -22.55 -8.78
N ALA A 13 -4.44 -22.54 -10.06
CA ALA A 13 -3.08 -22.78 -10.51
C ALA A 13 -2.75 -21.68 -11.52
N GLU A 14 -1.85 -20.79 -11.12
CA GLU A 14 -0.83 -20.13 -11.96
C GLU A 14 -0.10 -19.12 -11.06
N TYR A 15 0.85 -19.64 -10.27
CA TYR A 15 2.02 -18.88 -9.88
C TYR A 15 3.16 -19.41 -10.75
N ASP A 16 3.51 -18.60 -11.73
CA ASP A 16 4.58 -18.81 -12.68
C ASP A 16 5.93 -18.77 -11.93
N ALA A 17 6.58 -19.91 -11.80
CA ALA A 17 7.95 -20.00 -11.32
C ALA A 17 8.67 -21.16 -12.02
N HIS A 18 8.83 -21.03 -13.33
CA HIS A 18 9.90 -21.69 -14.06
C HIS A 18 11.20 -20.91 -13.86
N SER A 19 12.05 -21.38 -12.95
CA SER A 19 13.46 -21.64 -13.31
C SER A 19 14.08 -22.64 -12.33
N PHE A 20 14.67 -23.64 -12.97
CA PHE A 20 15.08 -24.94 -12.51
C PHE A 20 16.59 -24.94 -12.19
N PHE A 21 17.01 -25.94 -11.40
CA PHE A 21 18.38 -26.45 -11.17
C PHE A 21 19.35 -25.49 -10.43
N ILE A 22 20.00 -25.91 -9.33
CA ILE A 22 20.86 -27.10 -9.22
C ILE A 22 20.62 -27.86 -7.89
N VAL A 23 20.53 -29.18 -8.02
CA VAL A 23 20.41 -30.17 -6.93
C VAL A 23 21.81 -30.66 -6.51
N HIS A 24 21.90 -31.06 -5.24
CA HIS A 24 22.84 -32.01 -4.62
C HIS A 24 24.22 -31.51 -4.20
N LEU A 25 24.48 -31.55 -2.88
CA LEU A 25 25.26 -32.63 -2.27
C LEU A 25 25.29 -32.52 -0.73
N PHE A 26 25.42 -33.68 -0.08
CA PHE A 26 25.63 -33.97 1.34
C PHE A 26 24.44 -33.95 2.31
N GLY A 27 23.95 -35.16 2.55
CA GLY A 27 23.24 -35.51 3.76
C GLY A 27 24.15 -35.56 4.98
N ARG A 28 23.62 -35.09 6.10
CA ARG A 28 23.86 -35.64 7.44
C ARG A 28 22.68 -35.28 8.31
N LYS A 29 22.06 -36.31 8.88
CA LYS A 29 21.05 -36.20 9.94
C LYS A 29 21.73 -35.62 11.17
N THR A 30 21.46 -34.36 11.49
CA THR A 30 21.65 -33.80 12.82
C THR A 30 20.38 -33.11 13.24
N LEU A 31 19.74 -33.69 14.26
CA LEU A 31 18.52 -33.23 14.90
C LEU A 31 18.81 -31.93 15.66
N PHE A 32 18.97 -30.81 14.95
CA PHE A 32 19.03 -29.49 15.56
C PHE A 32 17.60 -28.97 15.65
N ARG A 33 16.95 -29.17 16.80
CA ARG A 33 15.74 -28.43 17.17
C ARG A 33 16.09 -26.94 17.19
N PRO A 34 15.57 -26.09 16.30
CA PRO A 34 15.72 -24.67 16.47
C PRO A 34 14.72 -24.25 17.56
N PHE A 35 15.25 -23.99 18.75
CA PHE A 35 14.54 -23.29 19.83
C PHE A 35 14.36 -21.82 19.43
N PHE A 36 13.64 -21.58 18.33
CA PHE A 36 13.18 -20.24 17.99
C PHE A 36 11.97 -19.94 18.86
N LYS A 37 12.24 -19.45 20.07
CA LYS A 37 11.30 -18.53 20.70
C LYS A 37 10.96 -17.47 19.64
N PRO A 38 9.69 -17.16 19.38
CA PRO A 38 9.37 -15.95 18.67
C PRO A 38 9.84 -14.82 19.58
N VAL A 39 11.05 -14.32 19.33
CA VAL A 39 11.40 -12.97 19.74
C VAL A 39 10.42 -12.12 18.97
N CYS A 40 9.33 -11.77 19.64
CA CYS A 40 8.49 -10.65 19.28
C CYS A 40 9.44 -9.45 19.28
N TYR A 41 10.13 -9.24 18.16
CA TYR A 41 10.72 -7.97 17.83
C TYR A 41 9.53 -7.03 17.71
N HIS A 42 9.17 -6.44 18.85
CA HIS A 42 8.65 -5.09 18.92
C HIS A 42 9.69 -4.22 18.25
N ALA A 43 9.71 -4.23 16.91
CA ALA A 43 10.17 -3.11 16.15
C ALA A 43 9.22 -1.98 16.54
N ALA A 44 9.65 -1.22 17.56
CA ALA A 44 9.05 0.01 17.98
C ALA A 44 9.11 0.99 16.80
N ILE A 45 8.15 0.84 15.89
CA ILE A 45 7.75 1.90 14.98
C ILE A 45 7.05 2.91 15.88
N SER A 46 7.87 3.78 16.48
CA SER A 46 7.54 5.14 16.91
C SER A 46 6.09 5.36 17.36
N HIS A 47 5.88 5.28 18.67
CA HIS A 47 4.73 5.74 19.47
C HIS A 47 4.39 7.24 19.30
N SER A 48 4.64 7.87 18.16
CA SER A 48 4.46 9.32 17.96
C SER A 48 3.61 9.71 16.74
N ALA A 49 3.06 8.77 15.98
CA ALA A 49 1.96 9.07 15.07
C ALA A 49 0.69 9.33 15.90
N SER A 50 0.59 10.53 16.47
CA SER A 50 -0.55 10.94 17.28
C SER A 50 -1.84 10.87 16.47
N VAL A 51 -2.97 10.56 17.14
CA VAL A 51 -4.33 10.59 16.56
C VAL A 51 -4.63 11.90 15.81
N HIS A 52 -3.93 12.98 16.12
CA HIS A 52 -4.00 14.28 15.45
C HIS A 52 -3.50 14.23 13.99
N SER A 53 -2.36 13.60 13.72
CA SER A 53 -1.78 13.53 12.36
C SER A 53 -2.64 12.71 11.41
N ALA A 54 -3.27 11.65 11.90
CA ALA A 54 -4.20 10.82 11.13
C ALA A 54 -5.50 11.56 10.80
N LYS A 55 -6.03 12.36 11.73
CA LYS A 55 -7.27 13.15 11.51
C LYS A 55 -7.05 14.32 10.56
N ASN A 56 -5.89 14.97 10.63
CA ASN A 56 -5.58 16.19 9.88
C ASN A 56 -4.78 15.93 8.59
N ASN A 57 -4.59 14.68 8.18
CA ASN A 57 -3.81 14.31 7.00
C ASN A 57 -2.48 15.08 6.91
N ILE A 58 -1.78 15.18 8.03
CA ILE A 58 -0.50 15.90 8.11
C ILE A 58 0.53 15.03 7.36
N PRO A 59 1.25 15.59 6.37
CA PRO A 59 2.20 14.83 5.59
C PRO A 59 3.34 14.35 6.49
N ILE A 60 3.71 13.09 6.31
CA ILE A 60 4.86 12.49 6.98
C ILE A 60 6.11 12.89 6.20
N ASP A 61 7.15 13.36 6.89
CA ASP A 61 8.44 13.66 6.27
C ASP A 61 9.19 12.36 5.93
N ASN A 62 8.86 11.78 4.78
CA ASN A 62 9.48 10.55 4.30
C ASN A 62 11.00 10.66 4.20
N LYS A 63 11.55 11.86 3.92
CA LYS A 63 13.00 12.05 3.78
C LYS A 63 13.68 11.85 5.13
N TYR A 64 13.15 12.48 6.18
CA TYR A 64 13.67 12.34 7.53
C TYR A 64 13.66 10.88 8.01
N TYR A 65 12.56 10.15 7.83
CA TYR A 65 12.50 8.73 8.21
C TYR A 65 13.48 7.87 7.42
N LEU A 66 13.62 8.13 6.12
CA LEU A 66 14.54 7.39 5.26
C LEU A 66 16.00 7.61 5.67
N THR A 67 16.43 8.85 5.90
CA THR A 67 17.83 9.17 6.21
C THR A 67 18.20 8.87 7.66
N ASN A 68 17.32 9.17 8.61
CA ASN A 68 17.68 9.12 10.03
C ASN A 68 17.38 7.78 10.70
N GLN A 69 16.38 7.04 10.21
CA GLN A 69 15.97 5.78 10.83
C GLN A 69 16.35 4.56 9.99
N LEU A 70 16.23 4.63 8.67
CA LEU A 70 16.44 3.47 7.80
C LEU A 70 17.84 3.38 7.21
N ALA A 71 18.46 4.50 6.83
CA ALA A 71 19.74 4.50 6.12
C ALA A 71 20.86 3.78 6.89
N LYS A 72 21.10 4.17 8.15
CA LYS A 72 22.21 3.63 8.95
C LYS A 72 22.07 2.14 9.31
N PRO A 73 20.89 1.64 9.73
CA PRO A 73 20.72 0.20 9.95
C PRO A 73 20.85 -0.62 8.66
N LEU A 74 20.32 -0.15 7.54
CA LEU A 74 20.41 -0.85 6.26
C LEU A 74 21.85 -0.88 5.74
N ALA A 75 22.57 0.24 5.83
CA ALA A 75 23.98 0.30 5.44
C ALA A 75 24.80 -0.75 6.19
N ARG A 76 24.66 -0.86 7.52
CA ARG A 76 25.38 -1.87 8.33
C ARG A 76 25.11 -3.32 7.92
N ILE A 77 23.91 -3.65 7.45
CA ILE A 77 23.56 -5.00 7.02
C ILE A 77 24.20 -5.33 5.65
N PHE A 78 24.24 -4.34 4.76
CA PHE A 78 24.68 -4.53 3.38
C PHE A 78 26.13 -4.13 3.11
N GLU A 79 26.80 -3.48 4.04
CA GLU A 79 28.22 -3.11 4.00
C GLU A 79 29.16 -4.30 3.65
N PRO A 80 28.97 -5.52 4.19
CA PRO A 80 29.82 -6.66 3.81
C PRO A 80 29.70 -7.10 2.34
N ILE A 81 28.62 -6.70 1.65
CA ILE A 81 28.34 -7.12 0.26
C ILE A 81 28.65 -5.97 -0.71
N LEU A 82 28.26 -4.74 -0.36
CA LEU A 82 28.32 -3.56 -1.22
C LEU A 82 29.48 -2.61 -0.88
N GLY A 83 30.17 -2.84 0.25
CA GLY A 83 31.21 -1.98 0.80
C GLY A 83 30.69 -0.62 1.29
N ASP A 84 31.61 0.33 1.46
CA ASP A 84 31.38 1.64 2.07
C ASP A 84 30.35 2.53 1.32
N ARG A 85 30.00 2.17 0.08
CA ARG A 85 29.03 2.90 -0.75
C ARG A 85 27.58 2.40 -0.58
N ALA A 86 27.35 1.41 0.28
CA ALA A 86 26.02 0.80 0.48
C ALA A 86 24.94 1.84 0.82
N GLU A 87 25.23 2.80 1.70
CA GLU A 87 24.25 3.82 2.11
C GLU A 87 23.77 4.68 0.94
N LYS A 88 24.70 5.22 0.14
CA LYS A 88 24.37 6.07 -1.02
C LYS A 88 23.62 5.28 -2.10
N ILE A 89 24.08 4.06 -2.39
CA ILE A 89 23.47 3.22 -3.42
C ILE A 89 22.02 2.88 -3.03
N LEU A 90 21.75 2.55 -1.76
CA LEU A 90 20.41 2.14 -1.31
C LEU A 90 19.43 3.31 -1.20
N ILE A 91 19.89 4.50 -0.84
CA ILE A 91 19.01 5.65 -0.54
C ILE A 91 18.87 6.61 -1.72
N GLU A 92 19.90 6.76 -2.56
CA GLU A 92 19.96 7.77 -3.62
C GLU A 92 20.04 7.17 -5.04
N GLY A 93 19.76 5.86 -5.18
CA GLY A 93 19.78 5.16 -6.47
C GLY A 93 18.56 5.43 -7.37
N GLU A 94 18.62 4.92 -8.60
CA GLU A 94 17.58 5.08 -9.65
C GLU A 94 16.20 4.57 -9.17
N HIS A 95 16.16 3.55 -8.31
CA HIS A 95 14.94 3.00 -7.73
C HIS A 95 14.20 3.98 -6.80
N THR A 96 14.86 5.03 -6.32
CA THR A 96 14.26 6.06 -5.44
C THR A 96 13.85 7.34 -6.15
N ARG A 97 14.03 7.41 -7.48
CA ARG A 97 13.76 8.60 -8.29
C ARG A 97 12.27 8.94 -8.40
N VAL A 98 11.39 7.95 -8.28
CA VAL A 98 9.95 8.14 -8.21
C VAL A 98 9.54 8.39 -6.77
N ARG A 99 9.29 9.66 -6.42
CA ARG A 99 8.84 10.07 -5.09
C ARG A 99 7.39 10.53 -5.11
N THR A 100 6.55 9.84 -4.37
CA THR A 100 5.16 10.28 -4.12
C THR A 100 5.17 11.21 -2.92
N VAL A 101 5.14 12.52 -3.18
CA VAL A 101 5.02 13.54 -2.13
C VAL A 101 3.56 13.88 -1.94
N VAL A 102 3.02 13.53 -0.76
CA VAL A 102 1.68 13.95 -0.35
C VAL A 102 1.81 15.33 0.28
N GLN A 103 1.07 16.31 -0.24
CA GLN A 103 1.02 17.66 0.33
C GLN A 103 -0.10 17.73 1.38
N SER A 104 0.10 18.50 2.45
CA SER A 104 -0.94 18.78 3.45
C SER A 104 -2.12 19.48 2.80
N LYS A 105 -3.32 18.93 2.97
CA LYS A 105 -4.58 19.59 2.54
C LYS A 105 -5.05 20.68 3.52
N VAL A 106 -4.40 20.80 4.67
CA VAL A 106 -4.86 21.61 5.81
C VAL A 106 -3.75 22.59 6.19
N GLY A 107 -3.97 23.88 5.91
CA GLY A 107 -3.04 24.97 6.21
C GLY A 107 -3.58 26.31 5.69
N GLY A 108 -3.17 27.43 6.31
CA GLY A 108 -3.64 28.77 5.93
C GLY A 108 -3.35 29.14 4.47
N LEU A 109 -2.23 28.67 3.92
CA LEU A 109 -1.89 28.86 2.50
C LEU A 109 -2.73 27.99 1.56
N ALA A 110 -3.15 26.79 1.99
CA ALA A 110 -3.96 25.88 1.19
C ALA A 110 -5.38 26.42 0.94
N ALA A 111 -5.87 27.33 1.80
CA ALA A 111 -7.16 27.99 1.63
C ALA A 111 -7.21 28.91 0.39
N PHE A 112 -6.07 29.42 -0.06
CA PHE A 112 -5.98 30.33 -1.22
C PHE A 112 -5.68 29.62 -2.55
N THR A 113 -5.35 28.32 -2.52
CA THR A 113 -5.04 27.55 -3.72
C THR A 113 -6.29 26.90 -4.32
N LYS A 114 -6.60 27.22 -5.58
CA LYS A 114 -7.67 26.55 -6.34
C LYS A 114 -7.17 25.20 -6.85
N LYS A 115 -7.86 24.11 -6.48
CA LYS A 115 -7.56 22.76 -6.98
C LYS A 115 -7.88 22.68 -8.48
N GLN A 116 -6.85 22.57 -9.31
CA GLN A 116 -7.01 22.32 -10.74
C GLN A 116 -7.15 20.82 -11.01
N VAL A 117 -8.01 20.48 -11.96
CA VAL A 117 -8.30 19.11 -12.32
C VAL A 117 -7.29 18.65 -13.36
N THR A 118 -6.64 17.50 -13.12
CA THR A 118 -5.63 16.93 -14.02
C THR A 118 -6.15 15.69 -14.72
N CYS A 119 -5.62 15.42 -15.92
CA CYS A 119 -5.83 14.20 -16.69
C CYS A 119 -5.36 12.98 -15.89
N LEU A 120 -6.18 11.95 -15.81
CA LEU A 120 -5.86 10.72 -15.06
C LEU A 120 -4.77 9.86 -15.71
N GLY A 121 -4.45 10.08 -16.99
CA GLY A 121 -3.36 9.39 -17.70
C GLY A 121 -2.04 10.16 -17.65
N CYS A 122 -1.98 11.29 -18.35
CA CYS A 122 -0.75 12.07 -18.52
C CYS A 122 -0.51 13.16 -17.46
N LYS A 123 -1.43 13.34 -16.50
CA LYS A 123 -1.36 14.38 -15.45
C LYS A 123 -1.36 15.83 -15.96
N ALA A 124 -1.63 16.08 -17.25
CA ALA A 124 -1.80 17.42 -17.79
C ALA A 124 -3.01 18.13 -17.16
N VAL A 125 -2.91 19.45 -16.94
CA VAL A 125 -4.01 20.27 -16.41
C VAL A 125 -5.11 20.39 -17.46
N LEU A 126 -6.37 20.15 -17.07
CA LEU A 126 -7.53 20.23 -17.94
C LEU A 126 -8.19 21.61 -17.82
N LYS A 127 -8.63 22.17 -18.95
CA LYS A 127 -9.44 23.38 -18.98
C LYS A 127 -10.84 23.13 -18.40
N ASP A 128 -11.42 21.97 -18.75
CA ASP A 128 -12.72 21.55 -18.24
C ASP A 128 -12.55 20.74 -16.95
N GLN A 129 -13.14 21.24 -15.87
CA GLN A 129 -13.05 20.62 -14.55
C GLN A 129 -13.90 19.35 -14.39
N ARG A 130 -14.74 19.01 -15.37
CA ARG A 130 -15.58 17.81 -15.34
C ARG A 130 -14.98 16.59 -16.03
N ARG A 131 -14.00 16.77 -16.93
CA ARG A 131 -13.45 15.67 -17.72
C ARG A 131 -12.41 14.84 -16.94
N ALA A 132 -12.40 13.52 -17.14
CA ALA A 132 -11.37 12.62 -16.59
C ALA A 132 -10.03 12.66 -17.36
N VAL A 133 -10.11 12.82 -18.69
CA VAL A 133 -8.99 12.61 -19.63
C VAL A 133 -8.88 13.78 -20.61
N CYS A 134 -7.67 14.10 -21.07
CA CYS A 134 -7.44 15.16 -22.06
C CYS A 134 -7.68 14.67 -23.50
N ASP A 135 -7.94 15.60 -24.42
CA ASP A 135 -8.20 15.32 -25.83
C ASP A 135 -7.07 14.52 -26.50
N PHE A 136 -5.82 14.74 -26.07
CA PHE A 136 -4.67 14.00 -26.59
C PHE A 136 -4.74 12.50 -26.25
N CYS A 137 -5.04 12.17 -24.99
CA CYS A 137 -5.15 10.78 -24.57
C CYS A 137 -6.38 10.08 -25.19
N ILE A 138 -7.45 10.82 -25.48
CA ILE A 138 -8.63 10.32 -26.20
C ILE A 138 -8.25 10.01 -27.65
N LYS A 139 -7.58 10.93 -28.35
CA LYS A 139 -7.11 10.73 -29.74
C LYS A 139 -6.14 9.56 -29.88
N GLN A 140 -5.35 9.27 -28.85
CA GLN A 140 -4.45 8.11 -28.82
C GLN A 140 -5.16 6.78 -28.51
N GLY A 141 -6.47 6.77 -28.25
CA GLY A 141 -7.22 5.54 -27.93
C GLY A 141 -6.93 4.95 -26.54
N LYS A 142 -6.33 5.72 -25.61
CA LYS A 142 -5.95 5.24 -24.27
C LYS A 142 -7.09 5.27 -23.24
N LEU A 143 -8.25 5.84 -23.60
CA LEU A 143 -9.39 5.97 -22.70
C LEU A 143 -9.86 4.65 -22.06
N PRO A 144 -10.11 3.56 -22.81
CA PRO A 144 -10.54 2.29 -22.22
C PRO A 144 -9.49 1.68 -21.29
N GLU A 145 -8.20 1.81 -21.62
CA GLU A 145 -7.09 1.33 -20.79
C GLU A 145 -7.04 2.08 -19.44
N ILE A 146 -7.12 3.41 -19.48
CA ILE A 146 -7.11 4.25 -18.28
C ILE A 146 -8.34 3.92 -17.42
N TYR A 147 -9.53 3.81 -18.01
CA TYR A 147 -10.75 3.46 -17.28
C TYR A 147 -10.64 2.09 -16.61
N ALA A 148 -10.22 1.06 -17.36
CA ALA A 148 -10.03 -0.29 -16.83
C ALA A 148 -9.00 -0.33 -15.70
N GLN A 149 -7.91 0.44 -15.79
CA GLN A 149 -6.94 0.57 -14.71
C GLN A 149 -7.55 1.22 -13.45
N ARG A 150 -8.40 2.24 -13.61
CA ARG A 150 -9.06 2.91 -12.47
C ARG A 150 -10.08 2.00 -11.79
N VAL A 151 -10.88 1.26 -12.55
CA VAL A 151 -11.81 0.24 -12.02
C VAL A 151 -11.06 -0.87 -11.28
N ARG A 152 -9.95 -1.38 -11.83
CA ARG A 152 -9.10 -2.37 -11.13
C ARG A 152 -8.57 -1.86 -9.79
N ASN A 153 -8.16 -0.59 -9.75
CA ASN A 153 -7.72 0.04 -8.51
C ASN A 153 -8.86 0.17 -7.49
N LEU A 154 -10.05 0.61 -7.91
CA LEU A 154 -11.24 0.69 -7.05
C LEU A 154 -11.53 -0.68 -6.42
N ASN A 155 -11.63 -1.74 -7.23
CA ASN A 155 -11.92 -3.09 -6.75
C ASN A 155 -10.90 -3.57 -5.70
N THR A 156 -9.63 -3.20 -5.86
CA THR A 156 -8.57 -3.54 -4.91
C THR A 156 -8.75 -2.82 -3.58
N VAL A 157 -9.04 -1.51 -3.63
CA VAL A 157 -9.26 -0.68 -2.43
C VAL A 157 -10.55 -1.07 -1.72
N GLU A 158 -11.63 -1.35 -2.44
CA GLU A 158 -12.90 -1.87 -1.89
C GLU A 158 -12.71 -3.19 -1.16
N ARG A 159 -12.02 -4.16 -1.79
CA ARG A 159 -11.73 -5.45 -1.14
C ARG A 159 -10.92 -5.25 0.14
N HIS A 160 -9.95 -4.35 0.14
CA HIS A 160 -9.15 -4.05 1.31
C HIS A 160 -10.00 -3.40 2.41
N PHE A 161 -10.88 -2.47 2.05
CA PHE A 161 -11.83 -1.84 2.96
C PHE A 161 -12.73 -2.87 3.62
N SER A 162 -13.37 -3.73 2.83
CA SER A 162 -14.28 -4.77 3.33
C SER A 162 -13.57 -5.70 4.32
N ARG A 163 -12.36 -6.16 4.00
CA ARG A 163 -11.58 -7.01 4.91
C ARG A 163 -11.33 -6.31 6.25
N LEU A 164 -10.73 -5.12 6.24
CA LEU A 164 -10.40 -4.41 7.49
C LEU A 164 -11.63 -4.05 8.31
N TRP A 165 -12.73 -3.69 7.64
CA TRP A 165 -13.97 -3.32 8.32
C TRP A 165 -14.65 -4.53 8.97
N THR A 166 -14.70 -5.67 8.29
CA THR A 166 -15.22 -6.92 8.86
C THR A 166 -14.38 -7.39 10.04
N GLU A 167 -13.04 -7.31 9.97
CA GLU A 167 -12.18 -7.60 11.12
C GLU A 167 -12.49 -6.70 12.33
N CYS A 168 -12.73 -5.41 12.08
CA CYS A 168 -13.13 -4.46 13.12
C CYS A 168 -14.50 -4.80 13.74
N GLN A 169 -15.49 -5.18 12.92
CA GLN A 169 -16.82 -5.60 13.38
C GLN A 169 -16.74 -6.89 14.22
N ASN A 170 -15.96 -7.86 13.76
CA ASN A 170 -15.72 -9.13 14.46
C ASN A 170 -15.00 -8.94 15.80
N CYS A 171 -14.06 -7.98 15.87
CA CYS A 171 -13.37 -7.61 17.10
C CYS A 171 -14.30 -6.90 18.09
N ALA A 172 -15.13 -5.97 17.61
CA ALA A 172 -16.06 -5.20 18.44
C ALA A 172 -17.35 -5.96 18.79
N LYS A 173 -17.58 -7.12 18.17
CA LYS A 173 -18.80 -7.94 18.33
C LYS A 173 -20.08 -7.17 18.05
N THR A 174 -20.03 -6.25 17.09
CA THR A 174 -21.19 -5.49 16.64
C THR A 174 -21.32 -5.56 15.12
N MET A 175 -22.50 -5.96 14.66
CA MET A 175 -22.85 -6.09 13.24
C MET A 175 -23.69 -4.90 12.76
N HIS A 176 -24.56 -4.38 13.62
CA HIS A 176 -25.53 -3.34 13.28
C HIS A 176 -25.13 -1.95 13.81
N ASP A 177 -24.35 -1.89 14.88
CA ASP A 177 -23.89 -0.62 15.43
C ASP A 177 -22.54 -0.20 14.87
N LYS A 178 -22.26 1.09 15.03
CA LYS A 178 -20.99 1.67 14.63
C LYS A 178 -19.83 1.14 15.49
N VAL A 179 -18.77 0.68 14.84
CA VAL A 179 -17.53 0.30 15.52
C VAL A 179 -16.83 1.54 16.08
N ASN A 180 -16.96 1.78 17.39
CA ASN A 180 -16.33 2.90 18.10
C ASN A 180 -15.07 2.46 18.87
N CYS A 181 -14.02 2.07 18.14
CA CYS A 181 -12.73 1.66 18.71
C CYS A 181 -11.73 2.83 18.78
N SER A 182 -11.02 2.99 19.90
CA SER A 182 -9.98 4.00 20.15
C SER A 182 -8.59 3.41 20.49
N ALA A 183 -8.41 2.09 20.32
CA ALA A 183 -7.16 1.39 20.64
C ALA A 183 -6.01 1.86 19.72
N ARG A 184 -5.01 2.53 20.30
CA ARG A 184 -3.87 3.11 19.56
C ARG A 184 -2.82 2.07 19.19
N ASP A 185 -2.74 0.99 19.94
CA ASP A 185 -1.79 -0.11 19.75
C ASP A 185 -2.28 -1.13 18.71
N CYS A 186 -3.51 -0.97 18.21
CA CYS A 186 -4.05 -1.82 17.16
C CYS A 186 -3.49 -1.39 15.79
N PRO A 187 -2.83 -2.29 15.03
CA PRO A 187 -2.30 -1.95 13.70
C PRO A 187 -3.40 -1.57 12.70
N ILE A 188 -4.62 -2.10 12.85
CA ILE A 188 -5.77 -1.83 11.98
C ILE A 188 -6.34 -0.41 12.20
N PHE A 189 -6.12 0.19 13.38
CA PHE A 189 -6.76 1.45 13.78
C PHE A 189 -6.46 2.60 12.81
N TYR A 190 -5.20 2.76 12.39
CA TYR A 190 -4.81 3.79 11.41
C TYR A 190 -5.09 3.35 9.97
N MET A 191 -4.93 2.04 9.67
CA MET A 191 -5.14 1.50 8.33
C MET A 191 -6.59 1.67 7.86
N ARG A 192 -7.58 1.41 8.72
CA ARG A 192 -9.00 1.55 8.36
C ARG A 192 -9.37 2.99 7.96
N GLU A 193 -8.80 3.99 8.64
CA GLU A 193 -9.08 5.41 8.35
C GLU A 193 -8.45 5.82 7.02
N LYS A 194 -7.21 5.37 6.79
CA LYS A 194 -6.52 5.56 5.52
C LYS A 194 -7.28 4.93 4.35
N VAL A 195 -7.62 3.65 4.45
CA VAL A 195 -8.33 2.93 3.38
C VAL A 195 -9.71 3.53 3.12
N ARG A 196 -10.39 4.04 4.14
CA ARG A 196 -11.63 4.80 3.98
C ARG A 196 -11.43 6.08 3.15
N ASN A 197 -10.35 6.81 3.37
CA ASN A 197 -10.01 7.99 2.57
C ASN A 197 -9.61 7.60 1.14
N ASP A 198 -8.77 6.58 0.98
CA ASP A 198 -8.33 6.06 -0.31
C ASP A 198 -9.53 5.59 -1.16
N LEU A 199 -10.53 4.95 -0.54
CA LEU A 199 -11.75 4.51 -1.19
C LEU A 199 -12.57 5.69 -1.73
N ARG A 200 -12.74 6.75 -0.93
CA ARG A 200 -13.42 7.98 -1.38
C ARG A 200 -12.70 8.62 -2.56
N GLU A 201 -11.37 8.65 -2.53
CA GLU A 201 -10.57 9.20 -3.63
C GLU A 201 -10.67 8.35 -4.91
N ALA A 202 -10.72 7.01 -4.77
CA ALA A 202 -10.89 6.10 -5.89
C ALA A 202 -12.28 6.22 -6.54
N HIS A 203 -13.36 6.31 -5.76
CA HIS A 203 -14.71 6.56 -6.29
C HIS A 203 -14.80 7.90 -7.01
N ALA A 204 -14.31 8.99 -6.39
CA ALA A 204 -14.32 10.31 -6.99
C ALA A 204 -13.51 10.39 -8.31
N ALA A 205 -12.54 9.49 -8.51
CA ALA A 205 -11.82 9.40 -9.77
C ALA A 205 -12.64 8.72 -10.88
N ILE A 206 -13.51 7.77 -10.53
CA ILE A 206 -14.38 7.04 -11.47
C ILE A 206 -15.60 7.88 -11.86
N GLU A 207 -16.18 8.65 -10.93
CA GLU A 207 -17.30 9.58 -11.19
C GLU A 207 -16.99 10.66 -12.25
N ARG A 208 -15.72 10.80 -12.66
CA ARG A 208 -15.28 11.77 -13.67
C ARG A 208 -15.32 11.25 -15.10
N PHE A 209 -15.53 9.95 -15.30
CA PHE A 209 -15.69 9.33 -16.62
C PHE A 209 -17.17 9.40 -17.03
#